data_AF-A0A8X7B7Q4-F1
#
_entry.id   AF-A0A8X7B7Q4-F1
#
_cell.length_a   1.000
_cell.length_b   1.000
_cell.length_c   1.000
_cell.angle_alpha   90.00
_cell.angle_beta   90.00
_cell.angle_gamma   90.00
#
_symmetry.space_group_name_H-M   'P 1'
#
loop_
_entity.id
_entity.type
_entity.pdbx_description
1 polymer ?
#
loop_
_entity_poly.entity_id
_entity_poly.type
_entity_poly.pdbx_seq_one_letter_code
_entity_poly.pdbx_strand_id
1 'polypeptide(L)'
;MAAQSHAVRALQCASYFRAPDGDRAKGGQKECEDSFLQLKEALTSSPILIYPQPDKPFILDTDASNESVGAVLFQEIDGQERVVAYWSKCLSKPERNYCVTRKELLAIVKAIEHFHHYLYGQKFLLRTDHASLTWLMNFRNTEGQVARWIQRLNEYYFDIRHRKGSSHGNADALSRRPCPENCRHCSRVETKYDYAIRQITTSTATPPDPWSDEKVREDQMADPDIKPLIEFMESSSNKPSWQDISAYSPTTKQYWALWNSLHLRNGVLYRKFESEDGKTFRWQLVLPRSRIPEFESDSAGVKVRADVEQWCKSCDACSARKGPKIRSRGKLHRYNVGAPFERIAFDILGPLPRTASGNKYLLVVMHYFTKWPEVYPIPDQEAPTVAEAVVQHWISRYGVPLQLHSDQGRNFVSAVLKGVCELLGIDKTKTTPLHPQSDGMVERFNRTILNNLSLMVSKNQQDWDQKVPLFLLAYRSAVHETTGYSPSQMLFGRDLRLPCDLLFGRPPDTPSSPEEYVQNLQARFEDVHNLARERINLRTEKMKTRYDTKATGHQFKEGDKVWFYNPTRRKGLSPKLQSHWDGPYTILKIINDVVIRIRKSTNSKPRVVHYDRLAPYYGHNS
;
A
#
# COMPACT_ATOMS: atom_id res chain seq x y z
N MET A 1 -36.91 -14.43 6.12
CA MET A 1 -37.30 -13.11 6.65
C MET A 1 -37.52 -13.10 8.17
N ALA A 2 -38.32 -14.01 8.78
CA ALA A 2 -38.56 -14.00 10.24
C ALA A 2 -37.28 -13.97 11.10
N ALA A 3 -36.28 -14.82 10.82
CA ALA A 3 -35.04 -14.93 11.60
C ALA A 3 -34.22 -13.62 11.74
N GLN A 4 -34.35 -12.66 10.81
CA GLN A 4 -33.63 -11.39 10.88
C GLN A 4 -34.21 -10.41 11.92
N SER A 5 -35.50 -10.49 12.22
CA SER A 5 -36.13 -9.71 13.30
C SER A 5 -35.59 -10.13 14.68
N HIS A 6 -35.53 -11.45 14.91
CA HIS A 6 -35.11 -12.02 16.19
C HIS A 6 -33.61 -11.84 16.47
N ALA A 7 -32.75 -11.91 15.44
CA ALA A 7 -31.31 -11.67 15.59
C ALA A 7 -30.97 -10.23 16.04
N VAL A 8 -31.76 -9.23 15.63
CA VAL A 8 -31.58 -7.83 16.06
C VAL A 8 -31.99 -7.63 17.52
N ARG A 9 -33.10 -8.25 17.96
CA ARG A 9 -33.50 -8.26 19.39
C ARG A 9 -32.48 -8.99 20.27
N ALA A 10 -31.95 -10.14 19.83
CA ALA A 10 -30.92 -10.87 20.56
C ALA A 10 -29.64 -10.04 20.78
N LEU A 11 -29.24 -9.24 19.79
CA LEU A 11 -28.11 -8.30 19.91
C LEU A 11 -28.38 -7.12 20.84
N GLN A 12 -29.64 -6.67 20.98
CA GLN A 12 -30.03 -5.68 21.99
C GLN A 12 -30.00 -6.27 23.40
N CYS A 13 -30.46 -7.52 23.61
CA CYS A 13 -30.36 -8.18 24.92
C CYS A 13 -28.90 -8.41 25.37
N ALA A 14 -27.99 -8.66 24.42
CA ALA A 14 -26.56 -8.86 24.72
C ALA A 14 -25.86 -7.65 25.37
N SER A 15 -26.41 -6.43 25.26
CA SER A 15 -25.82 -5.24 25.92
C SER A 15 -26.03 -5.20 27.44
N TYR A 16 -26.94 -6.01 28.00
CA TYR A 16 -27.20 -6.06 29.44
C TYR A 16 -26.13 -6.82 30.26
N PHE A 17 -25.21 -7.54 29.61
CA PHE A 17 -24.22 -8.39 30.30
C PHE A 17 -22.87 -7.73 30.64
N ARG A 18 -22.76 -6.40 30.55
CA ARG A 18 -21.60 -5.64 31.07
C ARG A 18 -21.99 -4.29 31.66
N ALA A 19 -22.54 -4.32 32.87
CA ALA A 19 -22.28 -3.23 33.81
C ALA A 19 -20.84 -3.37 34.34
N PRO A 20 -20.05 -2.29 34.44
CA PRO A 20 -19.01 -2.23 35.45
C PRO A 20 -19.69 -2.19 36.84
N ASP A 21 -19.01 -2.74 37.83
CA ASP A 21 -19.38 -2.75 39.25
C ASP A 21 -20.51 -3.72 39.69
N GLY A 22 -20.10 -4.75 40.42
CA GLY A 22 -20.78 -5.21 41.64
C GLY A 22 -21.98 -6.15 41.50
N ASP A 23 -23.05 -5.75 40.84
CA ASP A 23 -24.39 -6.27 41.16
C ASP A 23 -24.94 -7.34 40.20
N ARG A 24 -25.47 -8.42 40.79
CA ARG A 24 -26.22 -9.47 40.08
C ARG A 24 -27.68 -9.06 39.88
N ALA A 25 -28.01 -8.49 38.72
CA ALA A 25 -29.41 -8.28 38.33
C ALA A 25 -30.09 -9.62 37.95
N LYS A 26 -31.20 -9.95 38.63
CA LYS A 26 -32.17 -10.98 38.22
C LYS A 26 -33.27 -10.36 37.36
N GLY A 27 -33.71 -11.04 36.30
CA GLY A 27 -35.00 -10.78 35.63
C GLY A 27 -34.94 -10.84 34.10
N GLY A 28 -35.75 -11.71 33.48
CA GLY A 28 -35.90 -11.80 32.01
C GLY A 28 -35.77 -13.18 31.37
N GLN A 29 -36.01 -14.28 32.11
CA GLN A 29 -35.62 -15.64 31.71
C GLN A 29 -36.41 -16.31 30.57
N LYS A 30 -37.50 -15.75 30.03
CA LYS A 30 -38.26 -16.42 28.96
C LYS A 30 -37.91 -15.94 27.56
N GLU A 31 -38.07 -14.65 27.26
CA GLU A 31 -37.78 -14.09 25.93
C GLU A 31 -36.30 -14.19 25.54
N CYS A 32 -35.38 -14.08 26.50
CA CYS A 32 -33.95 -14.26 26.25
C CYS A 32 -33.58 -15.72 25.97
N GLU A 33 -34.25 -16.66 26.63
CA GLU A 33 -34.03 -18.10 26.45
C GLU A 33 -34.65 -18.59 25.13
N ASP A 34 -35.85 -18.13 24.78
CA ASP A 34 -36.46 -18.35 23.45
C ASP A 34 -35.61 -17.74 22.33
N SER A 35 -35.08 -16.51 22.51
CA SER A 35 -34.19 -15.87 21.54
C SER A 35 -32.86 -16.62 21.41
N PHE A 36 -32.33 -17.18 22.50
CA PHE A 36 -31.10 -17.98 22.50
C PHE A 36 -31.31 -19.36 21.85
N LEU A 37 -32.46 -20.00 22.11
CA LEU A 37 -32.84 -21.27 21.49
C LEU A 37 -33.09 -21.09 19.99
N GLN A 38 -33.77 -20.03 19.56
CA GLN A 38 -33.92 -19.69 18.13
C GLN A 38 -32.57 -19.35 17.47
N LEU A 39 -31.65 -18.67 18.17
CA LEU A 39 -30.30 -18.41 17.67
C LEU A 39 -29.51 -19.72 17.51
N LYS A 40 -29.61 -20.63 18.49
CA LYS A 40 -28.99 -21.96 18.46
C LYS A 40 -29.55 -22.79 17.31
N GLU A 41 -30.87 -22.86 17.19
CA GLU A 41 -31.58 -23.55 16.11
C GLU A 41 -31.19 -23.01 14.73
N ALA A 42 -31.15 -21.67 14.56
CA ALA A 42 -30.70 -21.03 13.34
C ALA A 42 -29.22 -21.34 13.02
N LEU A 43 -28.33 -21.35 14.02
CA LEU A 43 -26.93 -21.73 13.84
C LEU A 43 -26.75 -23.22 13.49
N THR A 44 -27.67 -24.09 13.89
CA THR A 44 -27.64 -25.53 13.56
C THR A 44 -28.42 -25.92 12.30
N SER A 45 -29.26 -25.05 11.74
CA SER A 45 -30.15 -25.36 10.60
C SER A 45 -29.96 -24.50 9.34
N SER A 46 -29.31 -23.33 9.44
CA SER A 46 -28.93 -22.54 8.25
C SER A 46 -27.70 -23.11 7.54
N PRO A 47 -27.48 -22.81 6.25
CA PRO A 47 -26.54 -23.54 5.42
C PRO A 47 -25.11 -23.42 5.96
N ILE A 48 -24.57 -24.56 6.39
CA ILE A 48 -23.19 -24.73 6.82
C ILE A 48 -22.28 -24.20 5.70
N LEU A 49 -21.40 -23.25 6.04
CA LEU A 49 -20.38 -22.75 5.11
C LEU A 49 -19.55 -23.93 4.61
N ILE A 50 -19.53 -24.13 3.30
CA ILE A 50 -18.78 -25.21 2.69
C ILE A 50 -17.30 -24.84 2.56
N TYR A 51 -16.44 -25.84 2.70
CA TYR A 51 -15.04 -25.70 2.29
C TYR A 51 -14.99 -25.55 0.76
N PRO A 52 -14.17 -24.62 0.23
CA PRO A 52 -14.08 -24.38 -1.21
C PRO A 52 -13.48 -25.60 -1.93
N GLN A 53 -14.15 -26.05 -2.98
CA GLN A 53 -13.71 -27.14 -3.87
C GLN A 53 -12.94 -26.55 -5.07
N PRO A 54 -11.61 -26.76 -5.21
CA PRO A 54 -10.80 -26.06 -6.22
C PRO A 54 -11.19 -26.33 -7.68
N ASP A 55 -11.92 -27.41 -7.94
CA ASP A 55 -12.40 -27.89 -9.23
C ASP A 55 -13.70 -27.22 -9.72
N LYS A 56 -14.39 -26.44 -8.87
CA LYS A 56 -15.70 -25.86 -9.19
C LYS A 56 -15.67 -24.33 -9.30
N PRO A 57 -16.35 -23.73 -10.29
CA PRO A 57 -16.33 -22.30 -10.50
C PRO A 57 -16.98 -21.55 -9.33
N PHE A 58 -16.38 -20.43 -8.94
CA PHE A 58 -16.96 -19.53 -7.96
C PHE A 58 -18.05 -18.63 -8.57
N ILE A 59 -19.01 -18.24 -7.74
CA ILE A 59 -19.97 -17.19 -8.03
C ILE A 59 -19.84 -16.11 -6.95
N LEU A 60 -19.73 -14.85 -7.35
CA LEU A 60 -19.60 -13.71 -6.46
C LEU A 60 -20.80 -12.77 -6.64
N ASP A 61 -21.63 -12.65 -5.60
CA ASP A 61 -22.73 -11.66 -5.54
C ASP A 61 -22.20 -10.40 -4.82
N THR A 62 -22.47 -9.21 -5.37
CA THR A 62 -22.04 -7.92 -4.79
C THR A 62 -23.15 -6.88 -4.82
N ASP A 63 -23.25 -6.08 -3.76
CA ASP A 63 -24.29 -5.07 -3.56
C ASP A 63 -23.74 -3.83 -2.81
N ALA A 64 -24.26 -2.63 -3.09
CA ALA A 64 -23.89 -1.40 -2.40
C ALA A 64 -25.09 -0.59 -1.88
N SER A 65 -25.05 -0.26 -0.59
CA SER A 65 -25.95 0.73 0.01
C SER A 65 -25.31 2.12 0.07
N ASN A 66 -26.08 3.10 0.56
CA ASN A 66 -25.54 4.44 0.83
C ASN A 66 -24.50 4.47 1.95
N GLU A 67 -24.43 3.44 2.80
CA GLU A 67 -23.57 3.42 3.98
C GLU A 67 -22.47 2.35 3.97
N SER A 68 -22.71 1.21 3.30
CA SER A 68 -21.76 0.09 3.27
C SER A 68 -21.93 -0.76 2.01
N VAL A 69 -20.92 -1.59 1.72
CA VAL A 69 -20.93 -2.56 0.60
C VAL A 69 -20.88 -3.98 1.16
N GLY A 70 -21.57 -4.90 0.49
CA GLY A 70 -21.65 -6.31 0.84
C GLY A 70 -21.25 -7.21 -0.33
N ALA A 71 -20.75 -8.40 -0.02
CA ALA A 71 -20.53 -9.45 -1.01
C ALA A 71 -20.64 -10.85 -0.41
N VAL A 72 -21.03 -11.82 -1.24
CA VAL A 72 -21.15 -13.23 -0.87
C VAL A 72 -20.54 -14.12 -1.95
N LEU A 73 -19.73 -15.08 -1.53
CA LEU A 73 -19.03 -16.03 -2.38
C LEU A 73 -19.70 -17.41 -2.29
N PHE A 74 -20.05 -17.99 -3.44
CA PHE A 74 -20.70 -19.29 -3.58
C PHE A 74 -19.89 -20.24 -4.45
N GLN A 75 -20.19 -21.53 -4.33
CA GLN A 75 -19.93 -22.53 -5.36
C GLN A 75 -21.20 -23.35 -5.61
N GLU A 76 -21.37 -23.81 -6.84
CA GLU A 76 -22.44 -24.74 -7.19
C GLU A 76 -22.00 -26.16 -6.86
N ILE A 77 -22.62 -26.78 -5.85
CA ILE A 77 -22.34 -28.15 -5.42
C ILE A 77 -23.65 -28.93 -5.50
N ASP A 78 -23.64 -30.02 -6.27
CA ASP A 78 -24.75 -30.94 -6.48
C ASP A 78 -26.04 -30.23 -7.00
N GLY A 79 -25.85 -29.26 -7.90
CA GLY A 79 -26.92 -28.44 -8.48
C GLY A 79 -27.51 -27.39 -7.54
N GLN A 80 -26.84 -27.08 -6.42
CA GLN A 80 -27.28 -26.07 -5.45
C GLN A 80 -26.19 -25.02 -5.18
N GLU A 81 -26.59 -23.74 -5.14
CA GLU A 81 -25.71 -22.64 -4.70
C GLU A 81 -25.42 -22.77 -3.19
N ARG A 82 -24.19 -23.16 -2.83
CA ARG A 82 -23.74 -23.25 -1.43
C ARG A 82 -22.75 -22.14 -1.12
N VAL A 83 -22.85 -21.57 0.09
CA VAL A 83 -22.05 -20.40 0.49
C VAL A 83 -20.67 -20.84 1.00
N VAL A 84 -19.63 -20.20 0.48
CA VAL A 84 -18.23 -20.37 0.90
C VAL A 84 -17.83 -19.28 1.90
N ALA A 85 -18.17 -18.01 1.61
CA ALA A 85 -17.78 -16.88 2.46
C ALA A 85 -18.69 -15.65 2.32
N TYR A 86 -18.72 -14.81 3.35
CA TYR A 86 -19.43 -13.53 3.41
C TYR A 86 -18.44 -12.38 3.68
N TRP A 87 -18.69 -11.20 3.11
CA TRP A 87 -17.87 -10.00 3.35
C TRP A 87 -18.72 -8.72 3.36
N SER A 88 -18.33 -7.73 4.17
CA SER A 88 -18.88 -6.37 4.08
C SER A 88 -17.93 -5.29 4.61
N LYS A 89 -18.16 -4.04 4.20
CA LYS A 89 -17.34 -2.88 4.59
C LYS A 89 -18.15 -1.57 4.57
N CYS A 90 -18.07 -0.80 5.65
CA CYS A 90 -18.61 0.56 5.71
C CYS A 90 -17.90 1.53 4.73
N LEU A 91 -18.67 2.39 4.08
CA LEU A 91 -18.19 3.47 3.21
C LEU A 91 -17.77 4.69 4.05
N SER A 92 -16.61 5.26 3.71
CA SER A 92 -16.17 6.56 4.24
C SER A 92 -17.04 7.70 3.71
N LYS A 93 -17.09 8.82 4.45
CA LYS A 93 -17.91 10.00 4.10
C LYS A 93 -17.83 10.43 2.62
N PRO A 94 -16.67 10.43 1.93
CA PRO A 94 -16.62 10.72 0.50
C PRO A 94 -17.04 9.56 -0.41
N GLU A 95 -16.84 8.30 -0.01
CA GLU A 95 -17.38 7.13 -0.73
C GLU A 95 -18.92 7.08 -0.64
N ARG A 96 -19.51 7.56 0.47
CA ARG A 96 -20.97 7.74 0.61
C ARG A 96 -21.53 8.79 -0.36
N ASN A 97 -20.72 9.75 -0.79
CA ASN A 97 -21.09 10.76 -1.79
C ASN A 97 -20.91 10.28 -3.24
N TYR A 98 -20.45 9.05 -3.48
CA TYR A 98 -20.42 8.50 -4.83
C TYR A 98 -21.85 8.23 -5.33
N CYS A 99 -22.08 8.45 -6.64
CA CYS A 99 -23.30 8.02 -7.30
C CYS A 99 -23.45 6.49 -7.24
N VAL A 100 -24.69 5.99 -7.35
CA VAL A 100 -25.02 4.55 -7.18
C VAL A 100 -24.10 3.65 -8.01
N THR A 101 -23.95 3.90 -9.31
CA THR A 101 -23.08 3.10 -10.19
C THR A 101 -21.60 3.08 -9.75
N ARG A 102 -21.10 4.14 -9.10
CA ARG A 102 -19.74 4.17 -8.53
C ARG A 102 -19.64 3.49 -7.16
N LYS A 103 -20.72 3.41 -6.39
CA LYS A 103 -20.81 2.60 -5.17
C LYS A 103 -20.84 1.11 -5.50
N GLU A 104 -21.65 0.72 -6.48
CA GLU A 104 -21.73 -0.65 -6.99
C GLU A 104 -20.39 -1.13 -7.58
N LEU A 105 -19.76 -0.31 -8.42
CA LEU A 105 -18.41 -0.63 -8.90
C LEU A 105 -17.37 -0.71 -7.76
N LEU A 106 -17.50 0.12 -6.73
CA LEU A 106 -16.64 0.04 -5.55
C LEU A 106 -16.88 -1.26 -4.75
N ALA A 107 -18.12 -1.75 -4.66
CA ALA A 107 -18.44 -3.04 -4.05
C ALA A 107 -17.73 -4.18 -4.78
N ILE A 108 -17.87 -4.24 -6.11
CA ILE A 108 -17.19 -5.22 -6.98
C ILE A 108 -15.67 -5.20 -6.74
N VAL A 109 -15.04 -4.03 -6.86
CA VAL A 109 -13.59 -3.89 -6.69
C VAL A 109 -13.13 -4.35 -5.30
N LYS A 110 -13.86 -3.97 -4.24
CA LYS A 110 -13.47 -4.32 -2.86
C LYS A 110 -13.74 -5.78 -2.51
N ALA A 111 -14.80 -6.36 -3.04
CA ALA A 111 -15.11 -7.79 -2.90
C ALA A 111 -14.04 -8.65 -3.59
N ILE A 112 -13.65 -8.31 -4.82
CA ILE A 112 -12.61 -9.03 -5.58
C ILE A 112 -11.21 -8.83 -4.96
N GLU A 113 -10.91 -7.66 -4.39
CA GLU A 113 -9.69 -7.45 -3.59
C GLU A 113 -9.69 -8.30 -2.31
N HIS A 114 -10.83 -8.49 -1.65
CA HIS A 114 -10.94 -9.30 -0.44
C HIS A 114 -10.83 -10.81 -0.73
N PHE A 115 -11.61 -11.30 -1.68
CA PHE A 115 -11.62 -12.70 -2.11
C PHE A 115 -10.54 -13.04 -3.15
N HIS A 116 -9.52 -12.20 -3.31
CA HIS A 116 -8.41 -12.40 -4.26
C HIS A 116 -7.80 -13.81 -4.17
N HIS A 117 -7.68 -14.36 -2.97
CA HIS A 117 -7.12 -15.69 -2.70
C HIS A 117 -7.99 -16.87 -3.18
N TYR A 118 -9.28 -16.65 -3.48
CA TYR A 118 -10.16 -17.63 -4.13
C TYR A 118 -10.33 -17.37 -5.63
N LEU A 119 -10.35 -16.09 -6.03
CA LEU A 119 -10.77 -15.68 -7.37
C LEU A 119 -9.60 -15.50 -8.37
N TYR A 120 -8.36 -15.41 -7.90
CA TYR A 120 -7.21 -15.16 -8.77
C TYR A 120 -6.75 -16.44 -9.49
N GLY A 121 -6.66 -16.37 -10.82
CA GLY A 121 -6.23 -17.51 -11.66
C GLY A 121 -7.33 -18.52 -12.03
N GLN A 122 -8.58 -18.32 -11.59
CA GLN A 122 -9.72 -19.15 -11.98
C GLN A 122 -10.81 -18.33 -12.68
N LYS A 123 -11.66 -19.00 -13.48
CA LYS A 123 -12.86 -18.35 -14.05
C LYS A 123 -13.98 -18.34 -13.01
N PHE A 124 -14.60 -17.18 -12.78
CA PHE A 124 -15.75 -17.05 -11.90
C PHE A 124 -16.89 -16.23 -12.53
N LEU A 125 -18.08 -16.31 -11.94
CA LEU A 125 -19.25 -15.53 -12.33
C LEU A 125 -19.47 -14.38 -11.35
N LEU A 126 -19.46 -13.13 -11.82
CA LEU A 126 -19.84 -11.96 -11.04
C LEU A 126 -21.33 -11.64 -11.26
N ARG A 127 -22.09 -11.50 -10.17
CA ARG A 127 -23.49 -11.08 -10.19
C ARG A 127 -23.67 -9.77 -9.44
N THR A 128 -24.36 -8.83 -10.07
CA THR A 128 -24.76 -7.52 -9.50
C THR A 128 -26.20 -7.23 -9.92
N ASP A 129 -26.93 -6.47 -9.10
CA ASP A 129 -28.26 -5.97 -9.41
C ASP A 129 -28.25 -4.69 -10.27
N HIS A 130 -27.07 -4.11 -10.51
CA HIS A 130 -26.92 -2.87 -11.28
C HIS A 130 -26.56 -3.17 -12.74
N ALA A 131 -27.60 -3.30 -13.58
CA ALA A 131 -27.49 -3.73 -14.97
C ALA A 131 -26.44 -2.97 -15.82
N SER A 132 -26.21 -1.68 -15.55
CA SER A 132 -25.20 -0.85 -16.25
C SER A 132 -23.77 -1.41 -16.15
N LEU A 133 -23.46 -2.20 -15.12
CA LEU A 133 -22.14 -2.80 -14.90
C LEU A 133 -21.92 -4.11 -15.68
N THR A 134 -22.92 -4.62 -16.38
CA THR A 134 -22.70 -5.71 -17.37
C THR A 134 -21.75 -5.29 -18.50
N TRP A 135 -21.67 -3.99 -18.79
CA TRP A 135 -20.77 -3.40 -19.79
C TRP A 135 -19.44 -2.90 -19.22
N LEU A 136 -19.08 -3.28 -17.98
CA LEU A 136 -17.96 -2.71 -17.23
C LEU A 136 -16.59 -2.80 -17.94
N MET A 137 -16.32 -3.88 -18.68
CA MET A 137 -15.08 -4.02 -19.45
C MET A 137 -15.09 -3.26 -20.79
N ASN A 138 -16.25 -2.75 -21.21
CA ASN A 138 -16.48 -2.10 -22.51
C ASN A 138 -16.61 -0.57 -22.43
N PHE A 139 -16.40 0.05 -21.26
CA PHE A 139 -16.43 1.51 -21.12
C PHE A 139 -15.29 2.17 -21.91
N ARG A 140 -15.65 2.89 -22.99
CA ARG A 140 -14.74 3.75 -23.74
C ARG A 140 -14.47 5.06 -22.97
N ASN A 141 -13.24 5.58 -23.08
CA ASN A 141 -12.79 6.85 -22.48
C ASN A 141 -13.02 6.96 -20.95
N THR A 142 -12.53 5.99 -20.18
CA THR A 142 -12.54 6.10 -18.71
C THR A 142 -11.31 6.83 -18.18
N GLU A 143 -11.51 7.78 -17.27
CA GLU A 143 -10.44 8.59 -16.67
C GLU A 143 -10.41 8.48 -15.13
N GLY A 144 -9.29 8.92 -14.55
CA GLY A 144 -9.16 9.17 -13.11
C GLY A 144 -9.27 7.92 -12.22
N GLN A 145 -10.37 7.79 -11.47
CA GLN A 145 -10.55 6.72 -10.47
C GLN A 145 -11.11 5.44 -11.09
N VAL A 146 -12.06 5.55 -12.03
CA VAL A 146 -12.74 4.40 -12.64
C VAL A 146 -11.78 3.60 -13.53
N ALA A 147 -10.93 4.28 -14.30
CA ALA A 147 -9.89 3.65 -15.11
C ALA A 147 -8.94 2.75 -14.28
N ARG A 148 -8.51 3.24 -13.10
CA ARG A 148 -7.66 2.47 -12.16
C ARG A 148 -8.37 1.26 -11.57
N TRP A 149 -9.68 1.33 -11.39
CA TRP A 149 -10.49 0.20 -10.95
C TRP A 149 -10.67 -0.84 -12.06
N ILE A 150 -10.96 -0.43 -13.29
CA ILE A 150 -11.05 -1.34 -14.44
C ILE A 150 -9.71 -2.02 -14.69
N GLN A 151 -8.58 -1.29 -14.65
CA GLN A 151 -7.24 -1.87 -14.76
C GLN A 151 -6.99 -2.94 -13.68
N ARG A 152 -7.49 -2.73 -12.45
CA ARG A 152 -7.36 -3.69 -11.35
C ARG A 152 -8.24 -4.93 -11.54
N LEU A 153 -9.40 -4.78 -12.17
CA LEU A 153 -10.31 -5.88 -12.50
C LEU A 153 -9.82 -6.71 -13.68
N ASN A 154 -9.08 -6.13 -14.63
CA ASN A 154 -8.45 -6.84 -15.76
C ASN A 154 -7.38 -7.87 -15.33
N GLU A 155 -6.98 -7.92 -14.05
CA GLU A 155 -6.13 -8.99 -13.49
C GLU A 155 -6.89 -10.31 -13.24
N TYR A 156 -8.22 -10.32 -13.42
CA TYR A 156 -9.11 -11.43 -13.09
C TYR A 156 -9.93 -11.88 -14.31
N TYR A 157 -10.30 -13.15 -14.35
CA TYR A 157 -11.08 -13.74 -15.45
C TYR A 157 -12.50 -14.05 -14.98
N PHE A 158 -13.48 -13.24 -15.39
CA PHE A 158 -14.87 -13.39 -14.95
C PHE A 158 -15.88 -12.93 -16.00
N ASP A 159 -17.05 -13.57 -15.98
CA ASP A 159 -18.23 -13.11 -16.71
C ASP A 159 -19.11 -12.27 -15.79
N ILE A 160 -19.76 -11.22 -16.29
CA ILE A 160 -20.71 -10.39 -15.51
C ILE A 160 -22.14 -10.72 -15.92
N ARG A 161 -23.02 -11.02 -14.95
CA ARG A 161 -24.47 -11.17 -15.19
C ARG A 161 -25.28 -10.28 -14.26
N HIS A 162 -26.37 -9.74 -14.79
CA HIS A 162 -27.37 -9.04 -14.00
C HIS A 162 -28.28 -10.04 -13.26
N ARG A 163 -28.55 -9.81 -11.97
CA ARG A 163 -29.53 -10.57 -11.17
C ARG A 163 -30.49 -9.60 -10.51
N LYS A 164 -31.80 -9.71 -10.79
CA LYS A 164 -32.84 -8.83 -10.22
C LYS A 164 -32.74 -8.75 -8.69
N GLY A 165 -32.81 -7.55 -8.13
CA GLY A 165 -32.64 -7.28 -6.69
C GLY A 165 -33.55 -8.11 -5.76
N SER A 166 -34.76 -8.45 -6.21
CA SER A 166 -35.69 -9.36 -5.51
C SER A 166 -35.14 -10.76 -5.22
N SER A 167 -34.04 -11.15 -5.89
CA SER A 167 -33.36 -12.43 -5.72
C SER A 167 -31.92 -12.27 -5.19
N HIS A 168 -31.57 -11.09 -4.66
CA HIS A 168 -30.22 -10.69 -4.22
C HIS A 168 -30.13 -10.41 -2.70
N GLY A 169 -31.13 -10.87 -1.92
CA GLY A 169 -31.27 -10.60 -0.48
C GLY A 169 -30.14 -11.11 0.42
N ASN A 170 -29.22 -11.91 -0.14
CA ASN A 170 -28.01 -12.43 0.49
C ASN A 170 -26.91 -11.36 0.66
N ALA A 171 -26.63 -10.57 -0.38
CA ALA A 171 -25.67 -9.47 -0.35
C ALA A 171 -26.29 -8.18 0.21
N ASP A 172 -27.56 -7.92 -0.12
CA ASP A 172 -28.35 -6.77 0.34
C ASP A 172 -28.42 -6.68 1.89
N ALA A 173 -28.60 -7.82 2.56
CA ALA A 173 -28.60 -7.90 4.03
C ALA A 173 -27.25 -7.53 4.68
N LEU A 174 -26.14 -7.58 3.93
CA LEU A 174 -24.81 -7.22 4.40
C LEU A 174 -24.47 -5.75 4.16
N SER A 175 -25.04 -5.13 3.12
CA SER A 175 -24.86 -3.71 2.81
C SER A 175 -25.77 -2.79 3.63
N ARG A 176 -26.94 -3.27 4.07
CA ARG A 176 -27.99 -2.50 4.77
C ARG A 176 -27.99 -2.62 6.30
N ARG A 177 -26.90 -3.07 6.94
CA ARG A 177 -26.80 -3.12 8.40
C ARG A 177 -26.96 -1.71 9.01
N PRO A 178 -27.97 -1.45 9.86
CA PRO A 178 -28.19 -0.11 10.42
C PRO A 178 -27.04 0.28 11.35
N CYS A 179 -26.47 1.47 11.13
CA CYS A 179 -25.38 2.02 11.91
C CYS A 179 -25.93 2.99 12.97
N PRO A 180 -25.65 2.82 14.27
CA PRO A 180 -26.04 3.81 15.28
C PRO A 180 -25.31 5.14 15.05
N GLU A 181 -25.98 6.25 15.34
CA GLU A 181 -25.32 7.55 15.51
C GLU A 181 -24.17 7.39 16.53
N ASN A 182 -22.99 7.89 16.20
CA ASN A 182 -21.72 7.68 16.93
C ASN A 182 -21.10 6.27 16.88
N CYS A 183 -21.29 5.52 15.79
CA CYS A 183 -20.50 4.30 15.52
C CYS A 183 -18.97 4.57 15.55
N ARG A 184 -18.30 4.07 16.60
CA ARG A 184 -16.85 4.23 16.87
C ARG A 184 -15.92 3.77 15.73
N HIS A 185 -16.40 2.91 14.82
CA HIS A 185 -15.66 2.51 13.62
C HIS A 185 -15.72 3.59 12.52
N CYS A 186 -16.90 4.16 12.28
CA CYS A 186 -17.13 5.21 11.27
C CYS A 186 -16.38 6.51 11.62
N SER A 187 -16.49 6.99 12.86
CA SER A 187 -15.82 8.22 13.31
C SER A 187 -14.28 8.17 13.19
N ARG A 188 -13.72 6.96 13.24
CA ARG A 188 -12.27 6.68 13.07
C ARG A 188 -11.83 6.64 11.59
N VAL A 189 -12.78 6.53 10.66
CA VAL A 189 -12.57 6.70 9.21
C VAL A 189 -12.72 8.17 8.81
N GLU A 190 -13.66 8.89 9.41
CA GLU A 190 -13.94 10.32 9.13
C GLU A 190 -12.80 11.25 9.57
N THR A 191 -12.24 11.03 10.76
CA THR A 191 -11.05 11.74 11.27
C THR A 191 -9.82 11.62 10.35
N LYS A 192 -9.84 10.72 9.36
CA LYS A 192 -8.79 10.54 8.36
C LYS A 192 -8.98 11.37 7.09
N TYR A 193 -10.17 11.96 6.87
CA TYR A 193 -10.53 12.73 5.68
C TYR A 193 -10.61 14.25 5.93
N ASP A 194 -11.08 14.69 7.09
CA ASP A 194 -11.34 16.12 7.35
C ASP A 194 -10.08 17.02 7.45
N TYR A 195 -8.87 16.44 7.48
CA TYR A 195 -7.62 17.22 7.47
C TYR A 195 -7.25 17.80 6.09
N ALA A 196 -7.97 17.43 5.02
CA ALA A 196 -7.55 17.70 3.64
C ALA A 196 -8.18 18.96 2.99
N ILE A 197 -9.23 19.56 3.57
CA ILE A 197 -10.05 20.59 2.89
C ILE A 197 -10.34 21.79 3.81
N ARG A 198 -9.34 22.63 4.12
CA ARG A 198 -9.56 23.98 4.70
C ARG A 198 -8.54 24.99 4.17
N GLN A 199 -9.05 26.21 3.90
CA GLN A 199 -8.37 27.41 3.39
C GLN A 199 -8.06 27.33 1.87
N ILE A 200 -8.30 28.35 1.03
CA ILE A 200 -8.36 29.82 1.27
C ILE A 200 -9.47 30.47 0.41
N THR A 201 -10.05 31.58 0.90
CA THR A 201 -10.88 32.56 0.13
C THR A 201 -10.54 33.98 0.61
N THR A 202 -10.62 35.03 -0.25
CA THR A 202 -11.34 36.33 -0.03
C THR A 202 -11.00 37.38 -1.12
N SER A 203 -11.99 38.24 -1.42
CA SER A 203 -12.12 39.35 -2.39
C SER A 203 -11.14 40.53 -2.18
N THR A 204 -10.78 41.35 -3.19
CA THR A 204 -11.49 42.54 -3.77
C THR A 204 -10.55 43.23 -4.80
N ALA A 205 -10.89 44.17 -5.71
CA ALA A 205 -12.14 44.76 -6.27
C ALA A 205 -11.82 45.38 -7.68
N THR A 206 -12.71 46.20 -8.26
CA THR A 206 -12.80 46.47 -9.73
C THR A 206 -12.56 47.92 -10.20
N PRO A 207 -12.08 48.13 -11.46
CA PRO A 207 -12.33 49.30 -12.32
C PRO A 207 -13.62 49.09 -13.18
N PRO A 208 -14.03 49.98 -14.12
CA PRO A 208 -15.42 50.07 -14.57
C PRO A 208 -15.88 48.92 -15.47
N ASP A 209 -17.19 48.65 -15.43
CA ASP A 209 -17.71 47.28 -15.46
C ASP A 209 -18.01 46.72 -16.87
N PRO A 210 -17.29 45.66 -17.32
CA PRO A 210 -17.64 44.89 -18.53
C PRO A 210 -18.96 44.11 -18.39
N TRP A 211 -19.52 44.03 -17.19
CA TRP A 211 -20.73 43.26 -16.83
C TRP A 211 -22.01 44.10 -16.78
N SER A 212 -22.08 45.22 -17.51
CA SER A 212 -23.33 45.99 -17.62
C SER A 212 -24.49 45.11 -18.08
N ASP A 213 -25.68 45.27 -17.49
CA ASP A 213 -26.83 44.40 -17.77
C ASP A 213 -27.19 44.43 -19.28
N GLU A 214 -26.98 45.55 -19.98
CA GLU A 214 -27.21 45.65 -21.43
C GLU A 214 -26.29 44.71 -22.22
N LYS A 215 -24.99 44.72 -21.91
CA LYS A 215 -23.99 43.91 -22.64
C LYS A 215 -24.11 42.44 -22.30
N VAL A 216 -24.36 42.12 -21.04
CA VAL A 216 -24.59 40.73 -20.59
C VAL A 216 -25.86 40.15 -21.22
N ARG A 217 -26.92 40.95 -21.39
CA ARG A 217 -28.15 40.54 -22.08
C ARG A 217 -27.90 40.21 -23.54
N GLU A 218 -27.13 41.03 -24.25
CA GLU A 218 -26.76 40.81 -25.65
C GLU A 218 -26.07 39.45 -25.83
N ASP A 219 -25.09 39.14 -24.98
CA ASP A 219 -24.35 37.87 -25.02
C ASP A 219 -25.20 36.66 -24.60
N GLN A 220 -26.15 36.83 -23.66
CA GLN A 220 -27.13 35.76 -23.33
C GLN A 220 -28.12 35.48 -24.46
N MET A 221 -28.56 36.50 -25.19
CA MET A 221 -29.42 36.35 -26.37
C MET A 221 -28.67 35.79 -27.59
N ALA A 222 -27.34 35.85 -27.60
CA ALA A 222 -26.49 35.17 -28.58
C ALA A 222 -26.18 33.70 -28.22
N ASP A 223 -26.37 33.28 -26.96
CA ASP A 223 -26.07 31.93 -26.51
C ASP A 223 -27.21 30.94 -26.83
N PRO A 224 -26.95 29.86 -27.61
CA PRO A 224 -28.01 28.94 -28.06
C PRO A 224 -28.60 28.07 -26.95
N ASP A 225 -27.95 27.93 -25.79
CA ASP A 225 -28.49 27.19 -24.65
C ASP A 225 -29.36 28.08 -23.74
N ILE A 226 -29.04 29.37 -23.65
CA ILE A 226 -29.67 30.33 -22.73
C ILE A 226 -30.82 31.08 -23.38
N LYS A 227 -30.65 31.56 -24.63
CA LYS A 227 -31.66 32.33 -25.37
C LYS A 227 -33.08 31.73 -25.29
N PRO A 228 -33.30 30.41 -25.51
CA PRO A 228 -34.66 29.85 -25.49
C PRO A 228 -35.36 30.02 -24.14
N LEU A 229 -34.59 30.02 -23.03
CA LEU A 229 -35.15 30.16 -21.68
C LEU A 229 -35.60 31.60 -21.41
N ILE A 230 -34.85 32.58 -21.93
CA ILE A 230 -35.23 33.99 -21.87
C ILE A 230 -36.50 34.21 -22.69
N GLU A 231 -36.55 33.70 -23.92
CA GLU A 231 -37.74 33.80 -24.80
C GLU A 231 -38.97 33.13 -24.18
N PHE A 232 -38.84 31.96 -23.53
CA PHE A 232 -39.93 31.34 -22.78
C PHE A 232 -40.35 32.16 -21.54
N MET A 233 -39.42 32.81 -20.83
CA MET A 233 -39.71 33.64 -19.65
C MET A 233 -40.32 35.00 -20.01
N GLU A 234 -39.98 35.57 -21.17
CA GLU A 234 -40.58 36.80 -21.68
C GLU A 234 -41.98 36.55 -22.29
N SER A 235 -42.22 35.37 -22.88
CA SER A 235 -43.51 35.02 -23.51
C SER A 235 -44.54 34.37 -22.57
N SER A 236 -44.12 33.74 -21.47
CA SER A 236 -45.02 33.09 -20.50
C SER A 236 -44.44 33.09 -19.08
N SER A 237 -45.27 33.46 -18.10
CA SER A 237 -44.90 33.37 -16.68
C SER A 237 -44.85 31.92 -16.17
N ASN A 238 -45.43 30.96 -16.90
CA ASN A 238 -45.52 29.57 -16.50
C ASN A 238 -44.38 28.74 -17.06
N LYS A 239 -43.93 27.73 -16.28
CA LYS A 239 -42.88 26.81 -16.70
C LYS A 239 -43.29 26.08 -18.00
N PRO A 240 -42.54 26.22 -19.11
CA PRO A 240 -42.82 25.51 -20.36
C PRO A 240 -42.81 23.99 -20.16
N SER A 241 -43.59 23.27 -20.99
CA SER A 241 -43.78 21.83 -20.81
C SER A 241 -42.55 21.03 -21.25
N TRP A 242 -42.50 19.74 -20.89
CA TRP A 242 -41.43 18.88 -21.38
C TRP A 242 -41.48 18.68 -22.90
N GLN A 243 -42.66 18.76 -23.53
CA GLN A 243 -42.80 18.63 -24.98
C GLN A 243 -42.07 19.79 -25.67
N ASP A 244 -42.31 21.03 -25.21
CA ASP A 244 -41.71 22.27 -25.73
C ASP A 244 -40.17 22.28 -25.63
N ILE A 245 -39.61 21.62 -24.61
CA ILE A 245 -38.17 21.65 -24.31
C ILE A 245 -37.43 20.36 -24.73
N SER A 246 -38.15 19.30 -25.05
CA SER A 246 -37.59 18.00 -25.46
C SER A 246 -36.62 18.09 -26.66
N ALA A 247 -36.79 19.09 -27.54
CA ALA A 247 -35.94 19.33 -28.71
C ALA A 247 -34.62 20.07 -28.41
N TYR A 248 -34.51 20.79 -27.28
CA TYR A 248 -33.37 21.66 -26.98
C TYR A 248 -32.17 20.91 -26.35
N SER A 249 -31.06 21.62 -26.14
CA SER A 249 -29.80 21.01 -25.67
C SER A 249 -29.89 20.44 -24.24
N PRO A 250 -28.97 19.53 -23.84
CA PRO A 250 -28.87 19.07 -22.46
C PRO A 250 -28.69 20.21 -21.44
N THR A 251 -28.00 21.29 -21.82
CA THR A 251 -27.79 22.46 -20.97
C THR A 251 -29.10 23.24 -20.76
N THR A 252 -29.85 23.51 -21.83
CA THR A 252 -31.18 24.15 -21.75
C THR A 252 -32.13 23.33 -20.87
N LYS A 253 -32.10 21.99 -21.00
CA LYS A 253 -32.87 21.06 -20.16
C LYS A 253 -32.45 21.11 -18.69
N GLN A 254 -31.17 21.28 -18.37
CA GLN A 254 -30.68 21.46 -17.00
C GLN A 254 -31.15 22.78 -16.39
N TYR A 255 -31.10 23.88 -17.13
CA TYR A 255 -31.65 25.16 -16.67
C TYR A 255 -33.18 25.11 -16.51
N TRP A 256 -33.90 24.44 -17.40
CA TRP A 256 -35.34 24.19 -17.22
C TRP A 256 -35.66 23.35 -15.99
N ALA A 257 -34.83 22.37 -15.63
CA ALA A 257 -34.99 21.66 -14.35
C ALA A 257 -34.90 22.63 -13.15
N LEU A 258 -34.11 23.70 -13.29
CA LEU A 258 -33.91 24.77 -12.32
C LEU A 258 -34.88 25.97 -12.47
N TRP A 259 -35.90 25.89 -13.33
CA TRP A 259 -36.79 27.02 -13.70
C TRP A 259 -37.29 27.88 -12.52
N ASN A 260 -37.74 27.25 -11.43
CA ASN A 260 -38.26 27.96 -10.25
C ASN A 260 -37.19 28.77 -9.49
N SER A 261 -35.91 28.57 -9.81
CA SER A 261 -34.77 29.35 -9.31
C SER A 261 -34.21 30.30 -10.35
N LEU A 262 -34.75 30.37 -11.57
CA LEU A 262 -34.35 31.31 -12.61
C LEU A 262 -35.28 32.52 -12.63
N HIS A 263 -34.73 33.70 -12.84
CA HIS A 263 -35.48 34.95 -12.91
C HIS A 263 -34.79 35.92 -13.87
N LEU A 264 -35.56 36.62 -14.69
CA LEU A 264 -35.09 37.77 -15.44
C LEU A 264 -35.02 39.00 -14.54
N ARG A 265 -33.90 39.73 -14.59
CA ARG A 265 -33.72 41.05 -13.96
C ARG A 265 -33.11 41.97 -15.00
N ASN A 266 -33.73 43.10 -15.30
CA ASN A 266 -33.32 44.01 -16.39
C ASN A 266 -33.15 43.30 -17.76
N GLY A 267 -33.92 42.22 -18.00
CA GLY A 267 -33.82 41.39 -19.19
C GLY A 267 -32.64 40.40 -19.22
N VAL A 268 -31.80 40.38 -18.18
CA VAL A 268 -30.70 39.42 -17.98
C VAL A 268 -31.18 38.24 -17.14
N LEU A 269 -30.80 37.02 -17.51
CA LEU A 269 -31.11 35.79 -16.78
C LEU A 269 -30.17 35.60 -15.58
N TYR A 270 -30.75 35.59 -14.39
CA TYR A 270 -30.09 35.26 -13.13
C TYR A 270 -30.70 34.00 -12.51
N ARG A 271 -29.90 33.29 -11.71
CA ARG A 271 -30.35 32.24 -10.82
C ARG A 271 -30.39 32.75 -9.37
N LYS A 272 -31.54 32.62 -8.71
CA LYS A 272 -31.68 32.80 -7.27
C LYS A 272 -31.08 31.59 -6.55
N PHE A 273 -30.14 31.85 -5.64
CA PHE A 273 -29.57 30.85 -4.76
C PHE A 273 -29.92 31.23 -3.32
N GLU A 274 -30.77 30.43 -2.68
CA GLU A 274 -31.17 30.61 -1.27
C GLU A 274 -30.19 29.85 -0.35
N SER A 275 -29.93 30.40 0.83
CA SER A 275 -29.14 29.72 1.87
C SER A 275 -29.95 28.57 2.50
N GLU A 276 -29.25 27.58 3.07
CA GLU A 276 -29.88 26.38 3.66
C GLU A 276 -30.84 26.70 4.83
N ASP A 277 -30.73 27.89 5.44
CA ASP A 277 -31.61 28.39 6.48
C ASP A 277 -32.81 29.22 5.96
N GLY A 278 -32.93 29.40 4.64
CA GLY A 278 -34.01 30.12 3.95
C GLY A 278 -34.05 31.64 4.19
N LYS A 279 -33.11 32.20 4.97
CA LYS A 279 -33.16 33.60 5.42
C LYS A 279 -32.43 34.57 4.51
N THR A 280 -31.52 34.08 3.66
CA THR A 280 -30.78 34.92 2.71
C THR A 280 -30.84 34.32 1.31
N PHE A 281 -30.83 35.19 0.31
CA PHE A 281 -30.69 34.78 -1.08
C PHE A 281 -29.66 35.65 -1.78
N ARG A 282 -28.99 35.08 -2.78
CA ARG A 282 -28.09 35.79 -3.68
C ARG A 282 -28.47 35.52 -5.11
N TRP A 283 -28.24 36.50 -5.97
CA TRP A 283 -28.36 36.36 -7.41
C TRP A 283 -27.04 35.88 -7.99
N GLN A 284 -27.08 34.85 -8.83
CA GLN A 284 -25.95 34.33 -9.58
C GLN A 284 -26.23 34.54 -11.06
N LEU A 285 -25.39 35.28 -11.77
CA LEU A 285 -25.54 35.49 -13.21
C LEU A 285 -25.42 34.15 -13.96
N VAL A 286 -26.29 33.91 -14.95
CA VAL A 286 -26.18 32.77 -15.86
C VAL A 286 -25.23 33.17 -16.99
N LEU A 287 -23.96 32.79 -16.90
CA LEU A 287 -22.93 33.23 -17.83
C LEU A 287 -23.10 32.62 -19.23
N PRO A 288 -23.14 33.43 -20.31
CA PRO A 288 -23.10 32.93 -21.68
C PRO A 288 -21.72 32.38 -22.03
N ARG A 289 -21.69 31.36 -22.90
CA ARG A 289 -20.47 30.63 -23.30
C ARG A 289 -19.38 31.56 -23.88
N SER A 290 -19.77 32.62 -24.59
CA SER A 290 -18.86 33.62 -25.17
C SER A 290 -17.99 34.32 -24.13
N ARG A 291 -18.51 34.51 -22.89
CA ARG A 291 -17.82 35.23 -21.80
C ARG A 291 -17.05 34.33 -20.84
N ILE A 292 -17.05 33.01 -21.02
CA ILE A 292 -16.25 32.08 -20.22
C ILE A 292 -14.73 32.40 -20.32
N PRO A 293 -14.14 32.63 -21.52
CA PRO A 293 -12.70 32.91 -21.63
C PRO A 293 -12.29 34.25 -21.02
N GLU A 294 -13.14 35.28 -21.10
CA GLU A 294 -12.87 36.59 -20.48
C GLU A 294 -12.77 36.45 -18.95
N PHE A 295 -13.63 35.63 -18.34
CA PHE A 295 -13.57 35.29 -16.91
C PHE A 295 -12.27 34.56 -16.50
N GLU A 296 -11.68 33.78 -17.41
CA GLU A 296 -10.39 33.11 -17.20
C GLU A 296 -9.19 34.08 -17.34
N SER A 297 -9.34 35.16 -18.12
CA SER A 297 -8.26 36.13 -18.40
C SER A 297 -8.11 37.24 -17.35
N ASP A 298 -9.22 37.80 -16.85
CA ASP A 298 -9.19 38.88 -15.85
C ASP A 298 -9.05 38.36 -14.41
N SER A 299 -9.12 37.04 -14.24
CA SER A 299 -8.75 36.35 -13.01
C SER A 299 -7.23 36.23 -12.86
N ALA A 300 -6.61 37.12 -12.09
CA ALA A 300 -5.17 37.07 -11.73
C ALA A 300 -4.69 35.75 -11.07
N GLY A 301 -5.60 34.80 -10.78
CA GLY A 301 -5.33 33.53 -10.12
C GLY A 301 -4.43 32.54 -10.87
N VAL A 302 -4.28 32.63 -12.20
CA VAL A 302 -3.48 31.65 -12.96
C VAL A 302 -1.97 31.91 -12.82
N LYS A 303 -1.52 33.17 -12.96
CA LYS A 303 -0.11 33.54 -12.76
C LYS A 303 0.30 33.53 -11.28
N VAL A 304 -0.52 34.15 -10.41
CA VAL A 304 -0.24 34.18 -8.95
C VAL A 304 -0.09 32.78 -8.38
N ARG A 305 -0.85 31.77 -8.86
CA ARG A 305 -0.68 30.38 -8.40
C ARG A 305 0.68 29.80 -8.76
N ALA A 306 1.23 30.08 -9.95
CA ALA A 306 2.56 29.64 -10.34
C ALA A 306 3.65 30.35 -9.51
N ASP A 307 3.53 31.67 -9.35
CA ASP A 307 4.48 32.49 -8.60
C ASP A 307 4.48 32.16 -7.10
N VAL A 308 3.30 31.96 -6.49
CA VAL A 308 3.16 31.52 -5.09
C VAL A 308 3.66 30.08 -4.92
N GLU A 309 3.44 29.18 -5.89
CA GLU A 309 4.03 27.84 -5.82
C GLU A 309 5.56 27.89 -5.93
N GLN A 310 6.12 28.76 -6.78
CA GLN A 310 7.56 28.96 -6.91
C GLN A 310 8.17 29.59 -5.64
N TRP A 311 7.53 30.62 -5.08
CA TRP A 311 7.90 31.22 -3.80
C TRP A 311 7.89 30.16 -2.68
N CYS A 312 6.83 29.37 -2.58
CA CYS A 312 6.73 28.28 -1.59
C CYS A 312 7.77 27.16 -1.78
N LYS A 313 8.24 26.90 -3.00
CA LYS A 313 9.35 25.97 -3.29
C LYS A 313 10.71 26.55 -2.88
N SER A 314 10.93 27.83 -3.16
CA SER A 314 12.17 28.54 -2.82
C SER A 314 12.33 28.87 -1.33
N CYS A 315 11.22 28.95 -0.59
CA CYS A 315 11.22 29.24 0.84
C CYS A 315 11.79 28.06 1.68
N ASP A 316 12.98 28.25 2.23
CA ASP A 316 13.69 27.24 3.03
C ASP A 316 12.87 26.72 4.22
N ALA A 317 12.18 27.58 4.96
CA ALA A 317 11.38 27.17 6.12
C ALA A 317 10.20 26.26 5.71
N CYS A 318 9.54 26.57 4.59
CA CYS A 318 8.47 25.76 4.02
C CYS A 318 9.01 24.42 3.51
N SER A 319 10.08 24.44 2.72
CA SER A 319 10.67 23.24 2.12
C SER A 319 11.31 22.31 3.16
N ALA A 320 11.97 22.83 4.20
CA ALA A 320 12.53 22.04 5.29
C ALA A 320 11.46 21.28 6.10
N ARG A 321 10.29 21.90 6.30
CA ARG A 321 9.18 21.35 7.10
C ARG A 321 8.26 20.44 6.30
N LYS A 322 7.81 20.87 5.11
CA LYS A 322 6.87 20.13 4.26
C LYS A 322 7.58 19.04 3.43
N GLY A 323 8.81 19.29 3.00
CA GLY A 323 9.54 18.44 2.07
C GLY A 323 9.02 18.53 0.62
N PRO A 324 9.62 17.77 -0.30
CA PRO A 324 9.17 17.68 -1.68
C PRO A 324 7.83 16.91 -1.77
N LYS A 325 6.94 17.34 -2.68
CA LYS A 325 5.66 16.66 -2.97
C LYS A 325 5.87 15.22 -3.45
N ILE A 326 6.91 14.99 -4.26
CA ILE A 326 7.31 13.68 -4.79
C ILE A 326 8.65 13.32 -4.15
N ARG A 327 8.74 12.14 -3.53
CA ARG A 327 10.03 11.64 -3.05
C ARG A 327 10.84 11.10 -4.22
N SER A 328 12.08 11.55 -4.32
CA SER A 328 13.09 10.93 -5.18
C SER A 328 13.15 9.44 -4.89
N ARG A 329 13.07 8.61 -5.93
CA ARG A 329 13.32 7.18 -5.83
C ARG A 329 14.32 6.77 -6.89
N GLY A 330 15.47 6.30 -6.45
CA GLY A 330 16.57 5.91 -7.33
C GLY A 330 16.24 4.65 -8.11
N LYS A 331 17.02 4.38 -9.16
CA LYS A 331 16.98 3.07 -9.83
C LYS A 331 17.62 2.02 -8.92
N LEU A 332 17.15 0.78 -8.95
CA LEU A 332 17.75 -0.29 -8.16
C LEU A 332 19.16 -0.62 -8.67
N HIS A 333 20.18 -0.41 -7.84
CA HIS A 333 21.55 -0.83 -8.15
C HIS A 333 21.72 -2.33 -7.92
N ARG A 334 22.38 -3.02 -8.87
CA ARG A 334 22.59 -4.47 -8.81
C ARG A 334 23.93 -4.77 -8.14
N TYR A 335 23.92 -5.49 -7.02
CA TYR A 335 25.11 -6.13 -6.46
C TYR A 335 25.01 -7.63 -6.71
N ASN A 336 25.51 -8.06 -7.86
CA ASN A 336 25.60 -9.47 -8.20
C ASN A 336 26.92 -10.00 -7.64
N VAL A 337 26.83 -11.02 -6.78
CA VAL A 337 27.97 -11.77 -6.24
C VAL A 337 28.03 -13.06 -7.05
N GLY A 338 29.15 -13.33 -7.69
CA GLY A 338 29.32 -14.37 -8.69
C GLY A 338 30.07 -15.63 -8.20
N ALA A 339 30.77 -15.55 -7.07
CA ALA A 339 31.62 -16.63 -6.57
C ALA A 339 31.37 -16.97 -5.07
N PRO A 340 31.72 -18.20 -4.64
CA PRO A 340 31.89 -18.52 -3.23
C PRO A 340 32.94 -17.61 -2.54
N PHE A 341 32.68 -17.29 -1.28
CA PHE A 341 33.46 -16.44 -0.36
C PHE A 341 33.78 -15.00 -0.84
N GLU A 342 33.25 -14.59 -1.99
CA GLU A 342 33.36 -13.22 -2.50
C GLU A 342 32.70 -12.20 -1.57
N ARG A 343 31.48 -12.48 -1.06
CA ARG A 343 30.79 -11.55 -0.16
C ARG A 343 29.89 -12.25 0.85
N ILE A 344 30.06 -11.84 2.10
CA ILE A 344 29.17 -12.17 3.21
C ILE A 344 28.56 -10.89 3.79
N ALA A 345 27.41 -11.00 4.46
CA ALA A 345 26.85 -9.91 5.25
C ALA A 345 26.45 -10.37 6.66
N PHE A 346 26.61 -9.46 7.62
CA PHE A 346 26.29 -9.68 9.03
C PHE A 346 25.20 -8.73 9.51
N ASP A 347 24.29 -9.25 10.33
CA ASP A 347 23.31 -8.49 11.09
C ASP A 347 23.17 -9.09 12.51
N ILE A 348 22.58 -8.32 13.43
CA ILE A 348 22.24 -8.79 14.78
C ILE A 348 20.73 -8.84 14.95
N LEU A 349 20.22 -10.04 15.21
CA LEU A 349 18.83 -10.31 15.52
C LEU A 349 18.68 -10.41 17.05
N GLY A 350 17.91 -9.48 17.62
CA GLY A 350 17.58 -9.47 19.05
C GLY A 350 17.14 -8.08 19.55
N PRO A 351 17.02 -7.89 20.88
CA PRO A 351 17.21 -8.91 21.92
C PRO A 351 16.09 -9.96 21.92
N LEU A 352 16.45 -11.20 22.20
CA LEU A 352 15.55 -12.32 22.50
C LEU A 352 15.52 -12.58 24.02
N PRO A 353 14.57 -13.37 24.54
CA PRO A 353 14.59 -13.83 25.93
C PRO A 353 15.93 -14.50 26.26
N ARG A 354 16.47 -14.26 27.46
CA ARG A 354 17.79 -14.81 27.83
C ARG A 354 17.70 -16.33 27.97
N THR A 355 18.59 -17.06 27.30
CA THR A 355 18.64 -18.53 27.40
C THR A 355 19.36 -19.00 28.66
N ALA A 356 19.23 -20.30 28.97
CA ALA A 356 19.99 -20.92 30.06
C ALA A 356 21.52 -20.78 29.86
N SER A 357 21.99 -20.82 28.61
CA SER A 357 23.38 -20.59 28.20
C SER A 357 23.81 -19.12 28.32
N GLY A 358 22.91 -18.22 28.71
CA GLY A 358 23.15 -16.78 28.88
C GLY A 358 22.99 -15.93 27.63
N ASN A 359 22.67 -16.53 26.47
CA ASN A 359 22.56 -15.84 25.18
C ASN A 359 21.34 -14.92 25.11
N LYS A 360 21.46 -13.81 24.37
CA LYS A 360 20.38 -12.81 24.18
C LYS A 360 20.23 -12.32 22.74
N TYR A 361 21.21 -12.57 21.88
CA TYR A 361 21.21 -12.11 20.49
C TYR A 361 21.69 -13.24 19.58
N LEU A 362 21.39 -13.09 18.30
CA LEU A 362 21.92 -13.91 17.21
C LEU A 362 22.76 -13.03 16.30
N LEU A 363 24.06 -13.33 16.17
CA LEU A 363 24.86 -12.85 15.04
C LEU A 363 24.50 -13.71 13.82
N VAL A 364 23.83 -13.09 12.86
CA VAL A 364 23.36 -13.76 11.65
C VAL A 364 24.32 -13.43 10.51
N VAL A 365 24.85 -14.46 9.88
CA VAL A 365 25.77 -14.37 8.75
C VAL A 365 25.12 -15.01 7.53
N MET A 366 25.10 -14.30 6.40
CA MET A 366 24.62 -14.84 5.13
C MET A 366 25.69 -14.75 4.05
N HIS A 367 25.97 -15.89 3.41
CA HIS A 367 26.81 -15.95 2.23
C HIS A 367 26.03 -15.57 0.96
N TYR A 368 26.41 -14.50 0.27
CA TYR A 368 25.55 -13.90 -0.75
C TYR A 368 25.40 -14.70 -2.05
N PHE A 369 26.40 -15.50 -2.47
CA PHE A 369 26.26 -16.34 -3.67
C PHE A 369 25.51 -17.64 -3.36
N THR A 370 26.13 -18.54 -2.59
CA THR A 370 25.59 -19.87 -2.21
C THR A 370 24.33 -19.84 -1.34
N LYS A 371 23.96 -18.70 -0.75
CA LYS A 371 22.86 -18.57 0.24
C LYS A 371 23.07 -19.39 1.51
N TRP A 372 24.31 -19.73 1.82
CA TRP A 372 24.67 -20.45 3.04
C TRP A 372 24.51 -19.55 4.28
N PRO A 373 23.63 -19.91 5.23
CA PRO A 373 23.53 -19.19 6.49
C PRO A 373 24.45 -19.77 7.56
N GLU A 374 24.96 -18.90 8.42
CA GLU A 374 25.48 -19.23 9.75
C GLU A 374 24.78 -18.33 10.78
N VAL A 375 24.50 -18.86 11.96
CA VAL A 375 23.75 -18.14 13.00
C VAL A 375 24.36 -18.50 14.35
N TYR A 376 24.94 -17.51 15.03
CA TYR A 376 25.69 -17.70 16.27
C TYR A 376 24.95 -17.03 17.45
N PRO A 377 24.48 -17.81 18.44
CA PRO A 377 24.01 -17.27 19.72
C PRO A 377 25.15 -16.53 20.45
N ILE A 378 24.87 -15.30 20.88
CA ILE A 378 25.81 -14.46 21.63
C ILE A 378 25.14 -13.78 22.84
N PRO A 379 25.87 -13.50 23.94
CA PRO A 379 25.33 -12.91 25.17
C PRO A 379 24.97 -11.42 25.03
N ASP A 380 25.73 -10.70 24.22
CA ASP A 380 25.60 -9.26 23.96
C ASP A 380 25.95 -8.94 22.50
N GLN A 381 25.83 -7.67 22.13
CA GLN A 381 26.14 -7.16 20.78
C GLN A 381 27.38 -6.26 20.78
N GLU A 382 28.28 -6.40 21.76
CA GLU A 382 29.47 -5.55 21.86
C GLU A 382 30.51 -5.90 20.79
N ALA A 383 31.34 -4.91 20.45
CA ALA A 383 32.33 -5.02 19.39
C ALA A 383 33.32 -6.20 19.55
N PRO A 384 33.87 -6.49 20.74
CA PRO A 384 34.76 -7.64 20.94
C PRO A 384 34.03 -8.96 20.71
N THR A 385 32.85 -9.14 21.32
CA THR A 385 32.00 -10.34 21.21
C THR A 385 31.68 -10.67 19.75
N VAL A 386 31.32 -9.67 18.96
CA VAL A 386 31.02 -9.82 17.53
C VAL A 386 32.29 -10.17 16.74
N ALA A 387 33.42 -9.49 17.00
CA ALA A 387 34.67 -9.76 16.29
C ALA A 387 35.23 -11.16 16.60
N GLU A 388 35.18 -11.58 17.87
CA GLU A 388 35.58 -12.91 18.33
C GLU A 388 34.72 -14.00 17.68
N ALA A 389 33.39 -13.87 17.71
CA ALA A 389 32.49 -14.82 17.07
C ALA A 389 32.76 -14.94 15.55
N VAL A 390 33.04 -13.84 14.85
CA VAL A 390 33.40 -13.86 13.42
C VAL A 390 34.68 -14.64 13.17
N VAL A 391 35.73 -14.38 13.97
CA VAL A 391 37.03 -15.06 13.80
C VAL A 391 36.92 -16.54 14.17
N GLN A 392 36.36 -16.86 15.34
CA GLN A 392 36.27 -18.23 15.86
C GLN A 392 35.25 -19.12 15.15
N HIS A 393 34.20 -18.55 14.56
CA HIS A 393 33.11 -19.34 13.98
C HIS A 393 32.98 -19.24 12.46
N TRP A 394 33.42 -18.14 11.84
CA TRP A 394 33.45 -18.02 10.38
C TRP A 394 34.85 -18.23 9.81
N ILE A 395 35.80 -17.34 10.14
CA ILE A 395 37.13 -17.31 9.51
C ILE A 395 37.88 -18.63 9.72
N SER A 396 37.83 -19.20 10.93
CA SER A 396 38.45 -20.49 11.28
C SER A 396 37.91 -21.71 10.52
N ARG A 397 36.69 -21.64 9.97
CA ARG A 397 35.98 -22.78 9.34
C ARG A 397 35.80 -22.63 7.84
N TYR A 398 35.67 -21.40 7.36
CA TYR A 398 35.38 -21.07 5.96
C TYR A 398 36.47 -20.24 5.28
N GLY A 399 37.46 -19.76 6.02
CA GLY A 399 38.47 -18.84 5.53
C GLY A 399 38.00 -17.38 5.44
N VAL A 400 38.85 -16.56 4.85
CA VAL A 400 38.70 -15.11 4.77
C VAL A 400 37.84 -14.72 3.54
N PRO A 401 36.74 -13.97 3.70
CA PRO A 401 35.96 -13.47 2.57
C PRO A 401 36.63 -12.28 1.89
N LEU A 402 36.36 -12.05 0.59
CA LEU A 402 36.84 -10.83 -0.09
C LEU A 402 36.13 -9.57 0.47
N GLN A 403 34.79 -9.64 0.63
CA GLN A 403 33.97 -8.55 1.18
C GLN A 403 33.13 -8.95 2.37
N LEU A 404 33.06 -8.06 3.37
CA LEU A 404 32.23 -8.21 4.57
C LEU A 404 31.29 -7.00 4.71
N HIS A 405 30.02 -7.22 4.41
CA HIS A 405 28.96 -6.23 4.50
C HIS A 405 28.29 -6.24 5.88
N SER A 406 27.75 -5.09 6.31
CA SER A 406 26.91 -4.97 7.50
C SER A 406 26.13 -3.66 7.46
N ASP A 407 25.24 -3.46 8.42
CA ASP A 407 24.67 -2.15 8.71
C ASP A 407 25.69 -1.16 9.35
N GLN A 408 25.22 -0.01 9.83
CA GLN A 408 26.05 1.00 10.51
C GLN A 408 26.00 0.91 12.06
N GLY A 409 25.65 -0.25 12.61
CA GLY A 409 25.73 -0.54 14.04
C GLY A 409 27.12 -0.24 14.61
N ARG A 410 27.17 0.32 15.82
CA ARG A 410 28.44 0.74 16.47
C ARG A 410 29.41 -0.43 16.67
N ASN A 411 28.85 -1.60 16.94
CA ASN A 411 29.51 -2.90 17.00
C ASN A 411 30.27 -3.22 15.70
N PHE A 412 29.64 -3.03 14.53
CA PHE A 412 30.25 -3.31 13.22
C PHE A 412 31.15 -2.19 12.68
N VAL A 413 31.01 -0.96 13.20
CA VAL A 413 31.85 0.21 12.84
C VAL A 413 33.01 0.41 13.84
N SER A 414 33.17 -0.50 14.79
CA SER A 414 34.18 -0.47 15.84
C SER A 414 35.61 -0.54 15.30
N ALA A 415 36.56 0.03 16.05
CA ALA A 415 37.98 -0.11 15.74
C ALA A 415 38.46 -1.57 15.79
N VAL A 416 37.85 -2.40 16.65
CA VAL A 416 38.16 -3.83 16.77
C VAL A 416 37.84 -4.58 15.48
N LEU A 417 36.59 -4.54 15.00
CA LEU A 417 36.21 -5.25 13.79
C LEU A 417 36.92 -4.66 12.56
N LYS A 418 37.16 -3.35 12.53
CA LYS A 418 37.96 -2.71 11.47
C LYS A 418 39.40 -3.24 11.45
N GLY A 419 40.07 -3.33 12.60
CA GLY A 419 41.42 -3.87 12.70
C GLY A 419 41.51 -5.34 12.29
N VAL A 420 40.53 -6.16 12.66
CA VAL A 420 40.42 -7.55 12.17
C VAL A 420 40.29 -7.61 10.65
N CYS A 421 39.46 -6.75 10.05
CA CYS A 421 39.33 -6.69 8.59
C CYS A 421 40.64 -6.24 7.91
N GLU A 422 41.33 -5.24 8.47
CA GLU A 422 42.59 -4.72 7.94
C GLU A 422 43.73 -5.76 8.02
N LEU A 423 43.84 -6.49 9.12
CA LEU A 423 44.83 -7.56 9.30
C LEU A 423 44.59 -8.76 8.36
N LEU A 424 43.33 -9.07 8.06
CA LEU A 424 42.95 -10.18 7.18
C LEU A 424 42.80 -9.77 5.71
N GLY A 425 42.95 -8.49 5.36
CA GLY A 425 42.75 -7.99 3.99
C GLY A 425 41.30 -7.98 3.50
N ILE A 426 40.32 -7.97 4.40
CA ILE A 426 38.88 -8.00 4.09
C ILE A 426 38.39 -6.59 3.74
N ASP A 427 37.72 -6.43 2.58
CA ASP A 427 37.03 -5.18 2.24
C ASP A 427 35.73 -5.02 3.05
N LYS A 428 35.80 -4.17 4.08
CA LYS A 428 34.68 -3.85 4.97
C LYS A 428 33.73 -2.83 4.33
N THR A 429 32.69 -3.32 3.68
CA THR A 429 31.59 -2.49 3.15
C THR A 429 30.49 -2.26 4.20
N LYS A 430 29.61 -1.27 4.00
CA LYS A 430 28.48 -0.99 4.91
C LYS A 430 27.27 -0.39 4.19
N THR A 431 26.07 -0.57 4.75
CA THR A 431 24.86 0.10 4.25
C THR A 431 24.99 1.62 4.31
N THR A 432 24.22 2.36 3.51
CA THR A 432 24.06 3.80 3.71
C THR A 432 23.11 4.07 4.89
N PRO A 433 23.31 5.14 5.68
CA PRO A 433 22.54 5.31 6.91
C PRO A 433 21.05 5.44 6.60
N LEU A 434 20.19 4.77 7.38
CA LEU A 434 18.73 4.72 7.18
C LEU A 434 18.29 4.22 5.79
N HIS A 435 19.09 3.39 5.11
CA HIS A 435 18.68 2.67 3.90
C HIS A 435 18.92 1.15 4.00
N PRO A 436 18.09 0.45 4.80
CA PRO A 436 18.24 -0.98 5.09
C PRO A 436 18.19 -1.89 3.85
N GLN A 437 17.58 -1.43 2.76
CA GLN A 437 17.36 -2.21 1.54
C GLN A 437 18.67 -2.73 0.90
N SER A 438 19.81 -2.11 1.24
CA SER A 438 21.15 -2.56 0.84
C SER A 438 21.65 -3.84 1.52
N ASP A 439 21.05 -4.26 2.65
CA ASP A 439 21.29 -5.56 3.32
C ASP A 439 20.01 -6.43 3.39
N GLY A 440 19.05 -6.18 2.50
CA GLY A 440 17.75 -6.85 2.51
C GLY A 440 17.79 -8.38 2.30
N MET A 441 18.96 -9.01 2.14
CA MET A 441 19.09 -10.47 2.16
C MET A 441 19.11 -11.01 3.60
N VAL A 442 19.94 -10.44 4.47
CA VAL A 442 20.00 -10.85 5.89
C VAL A 442 18.71 -10.47 6.60
N GLU A 443 18.18 -9.27 6.37
CA GLU A 443 16.90 -8.84 6.98
C GLU A 443 15.72 -9.78 6.64
N ARG A 444 15.69 -10.35 5.42
CA ARG A 444 14.69 -11.35 5.03
C ARG A 444 14.96 -12.69 5.72
N PHE A 445 16.22 -13.10 5.83
CA PHE A 445 16.59 -14.33 6.52
C PHE A 445 16.30 -14.25 8.03
N ASN A 446 16.49 -13.09 8.68
CA ASN A 446 16.08 -12.85 10.07
C ASN A 446 14.59 -13.12 10.29
N ARG A 447 13.74 -12.75 9.32
CA ARG A 447 12.30 -13.07 9.37
C ARG A 447 12.04 -14.56 9.24
N THR A 448 12.79 -15.26 8.38
CA THR A 448 12.73 -16.72 8.27
C THR A 448 13.17 -17.41 9.56
N ILE A 449 14.24 -16.94 10.21
CA ILE A 449 14.69 -17.41 11.54
C ILE A 449 13.55 -17.24 12.55
N LEU A 450 13.01 -16.03 12.72
CA LEU A 450 11.95 -15.75 13.69
C LEU A 450 10.71 -16.63 13.46
N ASN A 451 10.25 -16.72 12.21
CA ASN A 451 9.08 -17.53 11.86
C ASN A 451 9.29 -19.01 12.23
N ASN A 452 10.44 -19.60 11.89
CA ASN A 452 10.70 -21.03 12.16
C ASN A 452 11.01 -21.29 13.64
N LEU A 453 11.85 -20.48 14.28
CA LEU A 453 12.13 -20.62 15.72
C LEU A 453 10.85 -20.49 16.54
N SER A 454 9.93 -19.58 16.18
CA SER A 454 8.65 -19.42 16.91
C SER A 454 7.77 -20.68 16.94
N LEU A 455 7.99 -21.63 16.02
CA LEU A 455 7.30 -22.92 15.97
C LEU A 455 8.00 -24.02 16.78
N MET A 456 9.27 -23.85 17.14
CA MET A 456 10.11 -24.88 17.78
C MET A 456 10.52 -24.56 19.22
N VAL A 457 10.41 -23.30 19.65
CA VAL A 457 10.72 -22.88 21.03
C VAL A 457 9.66 -23.33 22.01
N SER A 458 10.08 -23.60 23.24
CA SER A 458 9.17 -23.85 24.36
C SER A 458 8.37 -22.60 24.75
N LYS A 459 7.32 -22.77 25.57
CA LYS A 459 6.43 -21.67 26.00
C LYS A 459 7.15 -20.52 26.71
N ASN A 460 8.27 -20.78 27.39
CA ASN A 460 9.05 -19.73 28.07
C ASN A 460 10.06 -19.04 27.13
N GLN A 461 10.28 -19.59 25.93
CA GLN A 461 11.20 -19.09 24.91
C GLN A 461 12.67 -18.96 25.37
N GLN A 462 13.12 -19.76 26.34
CA GLN A 462 14.51 -19.72 26.86
C GLN A 462 15.42 -20.79 26.23
N ASP A 463 14.91 -21.59 25.29
CA ASP A 463 15.61 -22.71 24.64
C ASP A 463 15.86 -22.48 23.14
N TRP A 464 15.77 -21.22 22.66
CA TRP A 464 15.91 -20.91 21.22
C TRP A 464 17.31 -21.19 20.66
N ASP A 465 18.36 -21.01 21.46
CA ASP A 465 19.75 -21.25 21.02
C ASP A 465 19.99 -22.73 20.69
N GLN A 466 19.37 -23.62 21.46
CA GLN A 466 19.38 -25.07 21.20
C GLN A 466 18.65 -25.48 19.90
N LYS A 467 17.70 -24.67 19.41
CA LYS A 467 16.95 -24.98 18.16
C LYS A 467 17.64 -24.48 16.90
N VAL A 468 18.56 -23.51 17.01
CA VAL A 468 19.27 -22.90 15.86
C VAL A 468 19.94 -23.95 14.96
N PRO A 469 20.69 -24.96 15.47
CA PRO A 469 21.34 -25.94 14.60
C PRO A 469 20.36 -26.78 13.76
N LEU A 470 19.21 -27.16 14.33
CA LEU A 470 18.16 -27.92 13.63
C LEU A 470 17.47 -27.08 12.56
N PHE A 471 17.18 -25.81 12.86
CA PHE A 471 16.70 -24.84 11.86
C PHE A 471 17.68 -24.69 10.70
N LEU A 472 18.98 -24.52 11.01
CA LEU A 472 20.02 -24.35 9.99
C LEU A 472 20.13 -25.59 9.10
N LEU A 473 20.08 -26.80 9.66
CA LEU A 473 20.05 -28.05 8.87
C LEU A 473 18.91 -28.02 7.84
N ALA A 474 17.68 -27.79 8.30
CA ALA A 474 16.50 -27.75 7.44
C ALA A 474 16.60 -26.68 6.33
N TYR A 475 17.09 -25.48 6.66
CA TYR A 475 17.28 -24.42 5.67
C TYR A 475 18.38 -24.74 4.65
N ARG A 476 19.50 -25.36 5.09
CA ARG A 476 20.65 -25.69 4.23
C ARG A 476 20.35 -26.82 3.23
N SER A 477 19.40 -27.70 3.56
CA SER A 477 18.87 -28.72 2.63
C SER A 477 17.73 -28.21 1.74
N ALA A 478 17.03 -27.13 2.10
CA ALA A 478 15.90 -26.62 1.32
C ALA A 478 16.35 -25.88 0.05
N VAL A 479 15.67 -26.11 -1.07
CA VAL A 479 15.94 -25.42 -2.35
C VAL A 479 15.63 -23.92 -2.21
N HIS A 480 16.62 -23.06 -2.45
CA HIS A 480 16.45 -21.61 -2.32
C HIS A 480 15.94 -20.99 -3.63
N GLU A 481 14.81 -20.28 -3.57
CA GLU A 481 14.05 -19.81 -4.75
C GLU A 481 14.86 -19.00 -5.79
N THR A 482 15.90 -18.27 -5.35
CA THR A 482 16.72 -17.42 -6.23
C THR A 482 17.75 -18.21 -7.05
N THR A 483 18.39 -19.22 -6.47
CA THR A 483 19.37 -20.10 -7.13
C THR A 483 18.68 -21.29 -7.78
N GLY A 484 17.56 -21.74 -7.21
CA GLY A 484 16.88 -22.98 -7.55
C GLY A 484 17.71 -24.23 -7.24
N TYR A 485 18.61 -24.12 -6.25
CA TYR A 485 19.42 -25.18 -5.64
C TYR A 485 19.43 -25.00 -4.12
N SER A 486 19.70 -26.07 -3.36
CA SER A 486 19.88 -25.96 -1.91
C SER A 486 21.19 -25.24 -1.56
N PRO A 487 21.30 -24.51 -0.43
CA PRO A 487 22.56 -23.92 0.00
C PRO A 487 23.69 -24.95 0.16
N SER A 488 23.35 -26.20 0.51
CA SER A 488 24.32 -27.31 0.57
C SER A 488 24.80 -27.76 -0.80
N GLN A 489 23.93 -27.91 -1.80
CA GLN A 489 24.36 -28.14 -3.19
C GLN A 489 25.27 -27.03 -3.70
N MET A 490 24.92 -25.76 -3.43
CA MET A 490 25.73 -24.60 -3.84
C MET A 490 27.13 -24.56 -3.22
N LEU A 491 27.30 -25.06 -1.98
CA LEU A 491 28.55 -24.96 -1.21
C LEU A 491 29.40 -26.24 -1.24
N PHE A 492 28.77 -27.42 -1.24
CA PHE A 492 29.43 -28.72 -1.15
C PHE A 492 29.24 -29.60 -2.40
N GLY A 493 28.54 -29.11 -3.43
CA GLY A 493 28.18 -29.87 -4.63
C GLY A 493 27.12 -30.96 -4.39
N ARG A 494 26.71 -31.19 -3.14
CA ARG A 494 25.80 -32.26 -2.68
C ARG A 494 24.86 -31.77 -1.59
N ASP A 495 23.71 -32.43 -1.47
CA ASP A 495 22.80 -32.19 -0.35
C ASP A 495 23.35 -32.75 0.97
N LEU A 496 22.89 -32.17 2.07
CA LEU A 496 23.05 -32.78 3.40
C LEU A 496 22.18 -34.02 3.52
N ARG A 497 22.71 -35.06 4.18
CA ARG A 497 21.94 -36.25 4.53
C ARG A 497 20.97 -35.93 5.68
N LEU A 498 19.69 -36.14 5.45
CA LEU A 498 18.63 -35.91 6.43
C LEU A 498 18.20 -37.22 7.12
N PRO A 499 17.51 -37.17 8.27
CA PRO A 499 16.98 -38.38 8.93
C PRO A 499 16.05 -39.21 8.04
N CYS A 500 15.30 -38.58 7.14
CA CYS A 500 14.48 -39.28 6.15
C CYS A 500 15.31 -40.11 5.15
N ASP A 501 16.51 -39.65 4.77
CA ASP A 501 17.38 -40.36 3.82
C ASP A 501 17.92 -41.68 4.40
N LEU A 502 18.01 -41.77 5.74
CA LEU A 502 18.37 -43.00 6.45
C LEU A 502 17.21 -44.00 6.52
N LEU A 503 15.96 -43.51 6.54
CA LEU A 503 14.76 -44.34 6.64
C LEU A 503 14.27 -44.86 5.29
N PHE A 504 14.30 -44.01 4.26
CA PHE A 504 13.82 -44.36 2.91
C PHE A 504 14.93 -44.83 1.97
N GLY A 505 16.20 -44.65 2.38
CA GLY A 505 17.38 -44.93 1.58
C GLY A 505 17.64 -43.83 0.55
N ARG A 506 18.90 -43.41 0.45
CA ARG A 506 19.43 -42.65 -0.68
C ARG A 506 20.55 -43.49 -1.30
N PRO A 507 20.55 -43.73 -2.64
CA PRO A 507 21.66 -44.41 -3.29
C PRO A 507 22.97 -43.72 -2.92
N PRO A 508 24.01 -44.45 -2.51
CA PRO A 508 25.31 -43.84 -2.28
C PRO A 508 25.88 -43.41 -3.64
N ASP A 509 26.24 -42.13 -3.78
CA ASP A 509 27.15 -41.66 -4.83
C ASP A 509 28.53 -42.30 -4.57
N THR A 510 28.72 -43.56 -4.99
CA THR A 510 30.02 -44.26 -4.99
C THR A 510 30.71 -44.07 -6.35
N PRO A 511 31.63 -43.10 -6.47
CA PRO A 511 32.51 -43.01 -7.62
C PRO A 511 33.46 -44.22 -7.66
N SER A 512 33.90 -44.61 -8.85
CA SER A 512 34.77 -45.78 -9.06
C SER A 512 36.20 -45.50 -8.61
N SER A 513 36.61 -44.23 -8.52
CA SER A 513 37.91 -43.80 -7.99
C SER A 513 37.86 -42.43 -7.29
N PRO A 514 38.87 -42.07 -6.47
CA PRO A 514 39.03 -40.71 -5.94
C PRO A 514 39.17 -39.63 -7.03
N GLU A 515 39.80 -39.97 -8.15
CA GLU A 515 39.97 -39.05 -9.29
C GLU A 515 38.62 -38.76 -9.96
N GLU A 516 37.81 -39.81 -10.18
CA GLU A 516 36.46 -39.68 -10.70
C GLU A 516 35.56 -38.87 -9.74
N TYR A 517 35.72 -39.04 -8.43
CA TYR A 517 35.03 -38.21 -7.42
C TYR A 517 35.33 -36.72 -7.60
N VAL A 518 36.61 -36.36 -7.71
CA VAL A 518 37.04 -34.97 -7.83
C VAL A 518 36.56 -34.36 -9.15
N GLN A 519 36.67 -35.10 -10.26
CA GLN A 519 36.18 -34.66 -11.57
C GLN A 519 34.66 -34.45 -11.57
N ASN A 520 33.89 -35.42 -11.06
CA ASN A 520 32.44 -35.32 -10.93
C ASN A 520 32.03 -34.16 -10.01
N LEU A 521 32.78 -33.89 -8.93
CA LEU A 521 32.52 -32.77 -8.04
C LEU A 521 32.82 -31.41 -8.69
N GLN A 522 33.92 -31.31 -9.46
CA GLN A 522 34.27 -30.11 -10.22
C GLN A 522 33.19 -29.80 -11.28
N ALA A 523 32.81 -30.78 -12.10
CA ALA A 523 31.74 -30.64 -13.09
C ALA A 523 30.40 -30.20 -12.43
N ARG A 524 30.01 -30.85 -11.33
CA ARG A 524 28.81 -30.45 -10.55
C ARG A 524 28.89 -29.01 -10.06
N PHE A 525 30.05 -28.52 -9.61
CA PHE A 525 30.21 -27.12 -9.21
C PHE A 525 30.11 -26.17 -10.39
N GLU A 526 30.75 -26.48 -11.52
CA GLU A 526 30.65 -25.66 -12.74
C GLU A 526 29.20 -25.52 -13.19
N ASP A 527 28.47 -26.63 -13.35
CA ASP A 527 27.06 -26.65 -13.74
C ASP A 527 26.17 -25.85 -12.78
N VAL A 528 26.24 -26.18 -11.48
CA VAL A 528 25.40 -25.55 -10.45
C VAL A 528 25.71 -24.05 -10.33
N HIS A 529 26.98 -23.65 -10.40
CA HIS A 529 27.36 -22.23 -10.30
C HIS A 529 27.05 -21.45 -11.58
N ASN A 530 27.20 -22.05 -12.77
CA ASN A 530 26.80 -21.44 -14.04
C ASN A 530 25.29 -21.16 -14.06
N LEU A 531 24.47 -22.19 -13.82
CA LEU A 531 23.01 -22.08 -13.78
C LEU A 531 22.51 -21.16 -12.65
N ALA A 532 23.19 -21.16 -11.50
CA ALA A 532 22.88 -20.21 -10.44
C ALA A 532 23.21 -18.76 -10.83
N ARG A 533 24.36 -18.49 -11.49
CA ARG A 533 24.72 -17.16 -12.00
C ARG A 533 23.68 -16.63 -12.99
N GLU A 534 23.25 -17.46 -13.95
CA GLU A 534 22.19 -17.11 -14.90
C GLU A 534 20.86 -16.78 -14.19
N ARG A 535 20.40 -17.65 -13.29
CA ARG A 535 19.16 -17.45 -12.53
C ARG A 535 19.20 -16.20 -11.65
N ILE A 536 20.33 -15.95 -10.98
CA ILE A 536 20.55 -14.72 -10.19
C ILE A 536 20.48 -13.49 -11.10
N ASN A 537 21.14 -13.51 -12.26
CA ASN A 537 21.11 -12.41 -13.23
C ASN A 537 19.67 -12.13 -13.71
N LEU A 538 18.98 -13.15 -14.23
CA LEU A 538 17.61 -13.07 -14.73
C LEU A 538 16.61 -12.58 -13.67
N ARG A 539 16.68 -13.09 -12.44
CA ARG A 539 15.80 -12.63 -11.34
C ARG A 539 16.13 -11.21 -10.90
N THR A 540 17.40 -10.86 -10.82
CA THR A 540 17.83 -9.50 -10.43
C THR A 540 17.43 -8.48 -11.49
N GLU A 541 17.49 -8.83 -12.77
CA GLU A 541 17.01 -8.01 -13.87
C GLU A 541 15.49 -7.83 -13.84
N LYS A 542 14.71 -8.91 -13.76
CA LYS A 542 13.23 -8.84 -13.62
C LYS A 542 12.82 -7.99 -12.41
N MET A 543 13.53 -8.14 -11.28
CA MET A 543 13.31 -7.31 -10.08
C MET A 543 13.67 -5.83 -10.35
N LYS A 544 14.82 -5.54 -10.98
CA LYS A 544 15.24 -4.19 -11.33
C LYS A 544 14.23 -3.51 -12.26
N THR A 545 13.83 -4.15 -13.36
CA THR A 545 12.83 -3.60 -14.28
C THR A 545 11.50 -3.29 -13.57
N ARG A 546 11.02 -4.19 -12.70
CA ARG A 546 9.80 -3.96 -11.90
C ARG A 546 9.97 -2.87 -10.82
N TYR A 547 11.17 -2.66 -10.30
CA TYR A 547 11.47 -1.58 -9.35
C TYR A 547 11.57 -0.23 -10.07
N ASP A 548 12.31 -0.18 -11.18
CA ASP A 548 12.65 1.03 -11.92
C ASP A 548 11.45 1.65 -12.65
N THR A 549 10.40 0.88 -12.98
CA THR A 549 9.11 1.45 -13.42
C THR A 549 8.44 2.36 -12.37
N LYS A 550 8.90 2.31 -11.11
CA LYS A 550 8.45 3.18 -10.01
C LYS A 550 9.50 4.22 -9.60
N ALA A 551 10.62 4.33 -10.31
CA ALA A 551 11.67 5.30 -10.04
C ALA A 551 11.31 6.66 -10.65
N THR A 552 10.85 7.59 -9.81
CA THR A 552 10.43 8.96 -10.20
C THR A 552 11.55 9.97 -9.90
N GLY A 553 12.80 9.60 -10.17
CA GLY A 553 13.98 10.32 -9.72
C GLY A 553 14.40 11.51 -10.60
N HIS A 554 14.73 12.63 -9.96
CA HIS A 554 15.48 13.74 -10.56
C HIS A 554 16.95 13.35 -10.82
N GLN A 555 17.50 13.66 -11.99
CA GLN A 555 18.92 13.41 -12.28
C GLN A 555 19.80 14.49 -11.65
N PHE A 556 20.40 14.17 -10.51
CA PHE A 556 21.39 15.02 -9.86
C PHE A 556 22.73 15.03 -10.62
N LYS A 557 23.47 16.13 -10.50
CA LYS A 557 24.84 16.34 -10.98
C LYS A 557 25.76 16.74 -9.83
N GLU A 558 27.06 16.62 -10.03
CA GLU A 558 28.05 17.13 -9.09
C GLU A 558 28.02 18.67 -9.09
N GLY A 559 28.07 19.29 -7.91
CA GLY A 559 27.84 20.72 -7.71
C GLY A 559 26.40 21.10 -7.35
N ASP A 560 25.40 20.25 -7.61
CA ASP A 560 23.99 20.58 -7.30
C ASP A 560 23.76 20.81 -5.80
N LYS A 561 22.88 21.77 -5.48
CA LYS A 561 22.33 21.94 -4.13
C LYS A 561 21.12 21.01 -3.91
N VAL A 562 21.08 20.35 -2.76
CA VAL A 562 20.03 19.39 -2.39
C VAL A 562 19.60 19.52 -0.93
N TRP A 563 18.33 19.21 -0.66
CA TRP A 563 17.81 18.91 0.66
C TRP A 563 18.14 17.47 1.05
N PHE A 564 18.52 17.25 2.31
CA PHE A 564 18.82 15.94 2.88
C PHE A 564 17.79 15.55 3.95
N TYR A 565 17.08 14.44 3.75
CA TYR A 565 16.12 13.90 4.71
C TYR A 565 16.83 13.24 5.88
N ASN A 566 16.72 13.82 7.07
CA ASN A 566 17.33 13.35 8.31
C ASN A 566 16.33 13.34 9.51
N PRO A 567 15.65 12.21 9.76
CA PRO A 567 14.62 12.10 10.81
C PRO A 567 15.21 11.86 12.23
N THR A 568 16.48 12.18 12.48
CA THR A 568 17.08 12.02 13.83
C THR A 568 16.40 12.95 14.85
N ARG A 569 15.88 12.35 15.92
CA ARG A 569 15.25 13.09 17.04
C ARG A 569 16.31 13.84 17.84
N ARG A 570 16.18 15.17 17.95
CA ARG A 570 16.96 15.97 18.90
C ARG A 570 16.36 15.82 20.30
N LYS A 571 17.20 15.50 21.30
CA LYS A 571 16.80 15.48 22.72
C LYS A 571 16.34 16.89 23.14
N GLY A 572 15.35 16.97 24.02
CA GLY A 572 14.79 18.24 24.50
C GLY A 572 13.78 18.93 23.55
N LEU A 573 13.55 18.42 22.33
CA LEU A 573 12.62 19.00 21.36
C LEU A 573 11.49 18.02 20.99
N SER A 574 10.26 18.53 20.82
CA SER A 574 9.10 17.73 20.41
C SER A 574 9.33 17.11 19.01
N PRO A 575 9.27 15.76 18.86
CA PRO A 575 9.45 15.12 17.56
C PRO A 575 8.41 15.55 16.51
N LYS A 576 7.19 15.91 16.95
CA LYS A 576 6.12 16.38 16.06
C LYS A 576 6.41 17.74 15.43
N LEU A 577 7.24 18.57 16.06
CA LEU A 577 7.54 19.95 15.64
C LEU A 577 8.89 20.10 14.92
N GLN A 578 9.72 19.04 14.88
CA GLN A 578 11.01 19.07 14.18
C GLN A 578 10.82 18.99 12.66
N SER A 579 11.60 19.77 11.90
CA SER A 579 11.75 19.60 10.46
C SER A 579 12.66 18.41 10.17
N HIS A 580 12.33 17.63 9.12
CA HIS A 580 13.08 16.43 8.75
C HIS A 580 13.95 16.62 7.51
N TRP A 581 13.81 17.71 6.77
CA TRP A 581 14.73 18.05 5.68
C TRP A 581 15.71 19.12 6.17
N ASP A 582 17.00 18.85 5.99
CA ASP A 582 18.13 19.70 6.39
C ASP A 582 18.93 20.06 5.14
N GLY A 583 19.42 21.29 5.05
CA GLY A 583 20.14 21.77 3.87
C GLY A 583 20.28 23.30 3.83
N PRO A 584 20.66 23.86 2.65
CA PRO A 584 21.14 23.12 1.48
C PRO A 584 22.43 22.34 1.77
N TYR A 585 22.64 21.23 1.05
CA TYR A 585 23.93 20.53 0.93
C TYR A 585 24.37 20.56 -0.54
N THR A 586 25.66 20.65 -0.80
CA THR A 586 26.24 20.48 -2.15
C THR A 586 26.60 19.03 -2.40
N ILE A 587 26.29 18.50 -3.59
CA ILE A 587 26.79 17.21 -4.07
C ILE A 587 28.28 17.35 -4.43
N LEU A 588 29.13 16.61 -3.74
CA LEU A 588 30.58 16.57 -4.00
C LEU A 588 30.99 15.49 -4.99
N LYS A 589 30.33 14.33 -4.93
CA LYS A 589 30.60 13.20 -5.84
C LYS A 589 29.40 12.28 -5.93
N ILE A 590 29.03 11.87 -7.14
CA ILE A 590 28.09 10.76 -7.37
C ILE A 590 28.93 9.49 -7.41
N ILE A 591 28.73 8.59 -6.45
CA ILE A 591 29.53 7.35 -6.32
C ILE A 591 28.94 6.28 -7.23
N ASN A 592 27.61 6.18 -7.29
CA ASN A 592 26.83 5.43 -8.27
C ASN A 592 25.38 5.94 -8.27
N ASP A 593 24.50 5.35 -9.09
CA ASP A 593 23.06 5.68 -9.23
C ASP A 593 22.28 5.88 -7.91
N VAL A 594 22.74 5.26 -6.81
CA VAL A 594 22.03 5.25 -5.53
C VAL A 594 22.82 5.80 -4.35
N VAL A 595 24.13 6.00 -4.47
CA VAL A 595 25.00 6.48 -3.39
C VAL A 595 25.65 7.79 -3.80
N ILE A 596 25.35 8.85 -3.04
CA ILE A 596 25.83 10.22 -3.32
C ILE A 596 26.57 10.77 -2.10
N ARG A 597 27.69 11.46 -2.34
CA ARG A 597 28.48 12.15 -1.33
C ARG A 597 28.11 13.63 -1.31
N ILE A 598 27.61 14.10 -0.16
CA ILE A 598 27.14 15.47 0.05
C ILE A 598 27.94 16.18 1.15
N ARG A 599 27.96 17.52 1.16
CA ARG A 599 28.58 18.35 2.20
C ARG A 599 27.76 19.63 2.42
N LYS A 600 27.61 20.08 3.68
CA LYS A 600 26.76 21.23 4.02
C LYS A 600 27.47 22.57 3.82
N SER A 601 28.69 22.65 4.31
CA SER A 601 29.62 23.77 4.17
C SER A 601 31.05 23.25 4.02
N THR A 602 31.98 24.08 3.54
CA THR A 602 33.40 23.73 3.36
C THR A 602 34.01 23.06 4.59
N ASN A 603 33.73 23.60 5.78
CA ASN A 603 34.22 23.12 7.09
C ASN A 603 33.46 21.90 7.64
N SER A 604 32.36 21.48 7.02
CA SER A 604 31.58 20.31 7.47
C SER A 604 32.13 18.99 6.91
N LYS A 605 32.19 17.95 7.74
CA LYS A 605 32.58 16.61 7.29
C LYS A 605 31.61 16.09 6.20
N PRO A 606 32.10 15.61 5.04
CA PRO A 606 31.26 15.00 4.01
C PRO A 606 30.45 13.81 4.54
N ARG A 607 29.27 13.60 3.97
CA ARG A 607 28.37 12.48 4.29
C ARG A 607 28.08 11.68 3.03
N VAL A 608 28.05 10.36 3.15
CA VAL A 608 27.61 9.45 2.09
C VAL A 608 26.20 8.99 2.41
N VAL A 609 25.27 9.22 1.48
CA VAL A 609 23.83 9.05 1.69
C VAL A 609 23.18 8.36 0.49
N HIS A 610 22.04 7.70 0.72
CA HIS A 610 21.25 7.14 -0.36
C HIS A 610 20.52 8.24 -1.14
N TYR A 611 20.42 8.06 -2.46
CA TYR A 611 19.68 8.91 -3.40
C TYR A 611 18.26 9.26 -2.91
N ASP A 612 17.49 8.27 -2.45
CA ASP A 612 16.12 8.45 -1.91
C ASP A 612 16.02 9.42 -0.71
N ARG A 613 17.15 9.75 -0.06
CA ARG A 613 17.21 10.73 1.03
C ARG A 613 17.48 12.16 0.52
N LEU A 614 17.60 12.37 -0.78
CA LEU A 614 17.87 13.66 -1.40
C LEU A 614 16.67 14.19 -2.17
N ALA A 615 16.51 15.51 -2.15
CA ALA A 615 15.56 16.22 -3.00
C ALA A 615 16.21 17.48 -3.59
N PRO A 616 15.83 17.92 -4.80
CA PRO A 616 16.39 19.14 -5.38
C PRO A 616 16.14 20.37 -4.49
N TYR A 617 17.12 21.25 -4.41
CA TYR A 617 16.99 22.54 -3.73
C TYR A 617 16.61 23.63 -4.74
N TYR A 618 15.57 24.41 -4.43
CA TYR A 618 15.05 25.48 -5.30
C TYR A 618 15.12 26.88 -4.65
N GLY A 619 15.79 27.01 -3.50
CA GLY A 619 16.01 28.30 -2.87
C GLY A 619 16.98 29.16 -3.68
N HIS A 620 16.87 30.49 -3.54
CA HIS A 620 17.75 31.41 -4.23
C HIS A 620 19.21 31.17 -3.81
N ASN A 621 20.11 31.08 -4.80
CA ASN A 621 21.53 31.14 -4.52
C ASN A 621 21.87 32.54 -3.98
N SER A 622 22.29 32.57 -2.71
CA SER A 622 23.14 33.63 -2.16
C SER A 622 24.48 33.67 -2.89
#